data_AF-A0A267MG92-F1
#
_entry.id   AF-A0A267MG92-F1
#
_cell.length_a   1.000
_cell.length_b   1.000
_cell.length_c   1.000
_cell.angle_alpha   90.00
_cell.angle_beta   90.00
_cell.angle_gamma   90.00
#
_symmetry.space_group_name_H-M   'P 1'
#
loop_
_entity.id
_entity.type
_entity.pdbx_description
1 polymer ?
#
loop_
_entity_poly.entity_id
_entity_poly.type
_entity_poly.pdbx_seq_one_letter_code
_entity_poly.pdbx_strand_id
1 'polypeptide(L)'
;MKKILIIILVLIVSATLIFSFNKYSNTQKLSEEIVEENNIVENVDDESYEDEDKINEEFIRVDSQGSVDVAAYFHNLSEDNEEYLIFELMFNTHSVELDNIDFADLSNVKNNNGFTVDEGIIWEKENGSGHHISGYLKVPKKYKEKNMVDESTSSIELEIKGLDEIQSRKFIWDEEALQSLSK
;
A
#
# COMPACT_ATOMS: atom_id res chain seq x y z
N MET A 1 21.16 9.73 43.60
CA MET A 1 19.84 9.46 43.00
C MET A 1 19.57 10.24 41.71
N LYS A 2 19.72 11.58 41.68
CA LYS A 2 19.51 12.37 40.44
C LYS A 2 20.40 12.00 39.23
N LYS A 3 21.62 11.52 39.46
CA LYS A 3 22.56 11.13 38.39
C LYS A 3 22.21 9.80 37.68
N ILE A 4 21.51 8.89 38.36
CA ILE A 4 21.09 7.59 37.79
C ILE A 4 19.87 7.78 36.87
N LEU A 5 19.00 8.74 37.19
CA LEU A 5 17.79 9.03 36.42
C LEU A 5 18.08 9.67 35.04
N ILE A 6 19.19 10.41 34.93
CA ILE A 6 19.62 11.05 33.66
C ILE A 6 20.17 10.01 32.66
N ILE A 7 20.83 8.95 33.14
CA ILE A 7 21.45 7.93 32.27
C ILE A 7 20.37 7.06 31.58
N ILE A 8 19.28 6.75 32.28
CA ILE A 8 18.17 5.95 31.70
C ILE A 8 17.44 6.73 30.60
N LEU A 9 17.30 8.04 30.74
CA LEU A 9 16.58 8.88 29.77
C LEU A 9 17.36 9.07 28.45
N VAL A 10 18.69 9.09 28.50
CA VAL A 10 19.55 9.15 27.30
C VAL A 10 19.52 7.84 26.50
N LEU A 11 19.45 6.69 27.18
CA LEU A 11 19.38 5.38 26.52
C LEU A 11 18.08 5.18 25.73
N ILE A 12 16.95 5.66 26.25
CA ILE A 12 15.64 5.55 25.55
C ILE A 12 15.63 6.39 24.27
N VAL A 13 16.23 7.58 24.26
CA VAL A 13 16.31 8.45 23.07
C VAL A 13 17.25 7.87 22.00
N SER A 14 18.32 7.16 22.40
CA SER A 14 19.20 6.49 21.43
C SER A 14 18.56 5.27 20.77
N ALA A 15 17.69 4.53 21.49
CA ALA A 15 17.02 3.35 20.94
C ALA A 15 15.97 3.73 19.88
N THR A 16 15.27 4.85 20.05
CA THR A 16 14.28 5.33 19.07
C THR A 16 14.90 5.83 17.76
N LEU A 17 16.12 6.37 17.82
CA LEU A 17 16.83 6.84 16.63
C LEU A 17 17.37 5.67 15.78
N ILE A 18 17.86 4.59 16.40
CA ILE A 18 18.37 3.41 15.67
C ILE A 18 17.21 2.66 15.00
N PHE A 19 16.04 2.58 15.63
CA PHE A 19 14.86 1.94 15.04
C PHE A 19 14.32 2.68 13.80
N SER A 20 14.50 4.00 13.77
CA SER A 20 14.05 4.84 12.64
C SER A 20 14.95 4.68 11.40
N PHE A 21 16.25 4.43 11.59
CA PHE A 21 17.19 4.27 10.47
C PHE A 21 17.05 2.93 9.73
N ASN A 22 16.76 1.83 10.43
CA ASN A 22 16.56 0.52 9.77
C ASN A 22 15.27 0.43 8.95
N LYS A 23 14.23 1.21 9.28
CA LYS A 23 12.97 1.23 8.53
C LYS A 23 13.12 1.87 7.15
N TYR A 24 13.99 2.89 7.04
CA TYR A 24 14.19 3.63 5.80
C TYR A 24 14.93 2.81 4.72
N SER A 25 15.96 2.07 5.10
CA SER A 25 16.73 1.24 4.15
C SER A 25 15.94 0.02 3.64
N ASN A 26 15.02 -0.53 4.43
CA ASN A 26 14.22 -1.68 4.00
C ASN A 26 13.12 -1.28 3.00
N THR A 27 12.64 -0.04 3.08
CA THR A 27 11.60 0.51 2.19
C THR A 27 12.13 0.64 0.76
N GLN A 28 13.33 1.21 0.57
CA GLN A 28 13.95 1.33 -0.76
C GLN A 28 14.30 -0.03 -1.37
N LYS A 29 14.78 -0.97 -0.55
CA LYS A 29 15.13 -2.30 -1.05
C LYS A 29 13.90 -3.08 -1.50
N LEU A 30 12.78 -2.97 -0.77
CA LEU A 30 11.53 -3.63 -1.15
C LEU A 30 10.91 -2.99 -2.40
N SER A 31 10.96 -1.66 -2.54
CA SER A 31 10.51 -1.00 -3.78
C SER A 31 11.39 -1.38 -4.98
N GLU A 32 12.72 -1.46 -4.79
CA GLU A 32 13.65 -1.92 -5.83
C GLU A 32 13.41 -3.40 -6.19
N GLU A 33 13.19 -4.28 -5.22
CA GLU A 33 12.92 -5.71 -5.44
C GLU A 33 11.56 -5.94 -6.14
N ILE A 34 10.53 -5.16 -5.79
CA ILE A 34 9.23 -5.14 -6.47
C ILE A 34 9.36 -4.67 -7.93
N VAL A 35 10.17 -3.63 -8.18
CA VAL A 35 10.43 -3.14 -9.55
C VAL A 35 11.26 -4.14 -10.36
N GLU A 36 12.18 -4.86 -9.72
CA GLU A 36 13.06 -5.84 -10.37
C GLU A 36 12.34 -7.17 -10.66
N GLU A 37 11.46 -7.64 -9.77
CA GLU A 37 10.66 -8.87 -9.98
C GLU A 37 9.64 -8.71 -11.12
N ASN A 38 9.11 -7.50 -11.32
CA ASN A 38 8.25 -7.17 -12.47
C ASN A 38 9.02 -7.05 -13.80
N ASN A 39 10.36 -7.05 -13.80
CA ASN A 39 11.20 -6.87 -14.99
C ASN A 39 11.82 -8.17 -15.51
N ILE A 40 11.35 -9.34 -15.06
CA ILE A 40 11.81 -10.64 -15.60
C ILE A 40 10.90 -11.07 -16.75
N VAL A 41 11.06 -10.41 -17.91
CA VAL A 41 10.75 -11.02 -19.21
C VAL A 41 12.08 -11.35 -19.89
N GLU A 42 12.35 -12.65 -19.95
CA GLU A 42 13.50 -13.25 -20.62
C GLU A 42 13.45 -12.93 -22.12
N ASN A 43 14.58 -12.42 -22.65
CA ASN A 43 14.90 -12.13 -24.05
C ASN A 43 14.03 -12.88 -25.10
N VAL A 44 13.16 -12.13 -25.79
CA VAL A 44 12.68 -12.46 -27.13
C VAL A 44 12.81 -11.20 -27.99
N ASP A 45 13.31 -11.41 -29.21
CA ASP A 45 13.75 -10.43 -30.20
C ASP A 45 12.85 -9.20 -30.40
N ASP A 46 13.50 -8.03 -30.42
CA ASP A 46 13.25 -6.83 -31.24
C ASP A 46 11.86 -6.72 -31.90
N GLU A 47 10.83 -6.35 -31.13
CA GLU A 47 9.75 -5.49 -31.61
C GLU A 47 9.33 -4.51 -30.50
N SER A 48 9.51 -3.22 -30.81
CA SER A 48 8.90 -2.03 -30.19
C SER A 48 7.59 -2.27 -29.43
N TYR A 49 7.63 -2.16 -28.11
CA TYR A 49 6.50 -1.72 -27.29
C TYR A 49 6.93 -0.47 -26.52
N GLU A 50 6.47 0.68 -27.01
CA GLU A 50 6.41 1.91 -26.22
C GLU A 50 5.29 1.76 -25.17
N ASP A 51 5.46 2.45 -24.04
CA ASP A 51 4.60 2.54 -22.85
C ASP A 51 4.82 1.46 -21.76
N GLU A 52 6.01 1.46 -21.16
CA GLU A 52 6.15 1.11 -19.74
C GLU A 52 5.62 2.28 -18.90
N ASP A 53 4.44 2.13 -18.32
CA ASP A 53 3.92 3.03 -17.29
C ASP A 53 4.96 3.14 -16.18
N LYS A 54 5.63 4.29 -16.09
CA LYS A 54 6.54 4.57 -14.98
C LYS A 54 5.75 4.56 -13.69
N ILE A 55 5.91 3.49 -12.92
CA ILE A 55 5.47 3.42 -11.53
C ILE A 55 6.04 4.63 -10.80
N ASN A 56 5.18 5.57 -10.44
CA ASN A 56 5.56 6.72 -9.63
C ASN A 56 5.62 6.27 -8.17
N GLU A 57 6.83 6.19 -7.62
CA GLU A 57 7.11 5.81 -6.23
C GLU A 57 6.31 6.65 -5.21
N GLU A 58 5.90 7.88 -5.56
CA GLU A 58 5.06 8.74 -4.73
C GLU A 58 3.68 8.15 -4.43
N PHE A 59 3.23 7.15 -5.19
CA PHE A 59 1.95 6.47 -5.00
C PHE A 59 2.07 5.08 -4.38
N ILE A 60 3.29 4.62 -4.08
CA ILE A 60 3.50 3.36 -3.38
C ILE A 60 3.54 3.63 -1.87
N ARG A 61 2.85 2.79 -1.11
CA ARG A 61 2.96 2.72 0.35
C ARG A 61 3.29 1.28 0.72
N VAL A 62 4.25 1.09 1.63
CA VAL A 62 4.67 -0.23 2.08
C VAL A 62 4.47 -0.43 3.57
N ASP A 63 4.13 -1.65 3.96
CA ASP A 63 4.00 -2.08 5.36
C ASP A 63 4.58 -3.50 5.55
N SER A 64 5.61 -3.59 6.38
CA SER A 64 6.39 -4.81 6.67
C SER A 64 6.16 -5.31 8.10
N GLN A 65 4.91 -5.41 8.54
CA GLN A 65 4.56 -5.98 9.85
C GLN A 65 4.39 -7.51 9.78
N GLY A 66 4.67 -8.20 10.88
CA GLY A 66 4.53 -9.66 10.94
C GLY A 66 5.42 -10.37 9.93
N SER A 67 4.86 -11.35 9.23
CA SER A 67 5.51 -12.24 8.27
C SER A 67 5.11 -11.96 6.82
N VAL A 68 4.33 -10.91 6.58
CA VAL A 68 3.85 -10.52 5.25
C VAL A 68 4.25 -9.07 4.99
N ASP A 69 5.03 -8.86 3.95
CA ASP A 69 5.31 -7.55 3.37
C ASP A 69 4.18 -7.20 2.40
N VAL A 70 3.69 -5.97 2.51
CA VAL A 70 2.60 -5.48 1.67
C VAL A 70 3.01 -4.16 1.03
N ALA A 71 2.93 -4.08 -0.28
CA ALA A 71 2.95 -2.83 -1.01
C ALA A 71 1.56 -2.54 -1.55
N ALA A 72 1.15 -1.27 -1.47
CA ALA A 72 -0.08 -0.76 -2.03
C ALA A 72 0.23 0.41 -2.96
N TYR A 73 -0.21 0.32 -4.21
CA TYR A 73 -0.08 1.36 -5.23
C TYR A 73 -1.46 1.87 -5.63
N PHE A 74 -1.64 3.18 -5.69
CA PHE A 74 -2.91 3.80 -6.04
C PHE A 74 -2.90 4.23 -7.51
N HIS A 75 -3.59 3.48 -8.37
CA HIS A 75 -3.56 3.63 -9.82
C HIS A 75 -4.25 4.90 -10.34
N ASN A 76 -5.53 5.10 -9.99
CA ASN A 76 -6.44 5.88 -10.82
C ASN A 76 -7.15 7.04 -10.09
N LEU A 77 -6.52 7.62 -9.07
CA LEU A 77 -7.17 8.63 -8.22
C LEU A 77 -7.73 9.83 -9.03
N SER A 78 -7.03 10.25 -10.08
CA SER A 78 -7.34 11.43 -10.91
C SER A 78 -8.19 11.11 -12.14
N GLU A 79 -8.49 9.83 -12.39
CA GLU A 79 -9.30 9.45 -13.55
C GLU A 79 -10.79 9.57 -13.20
N ASP A 80 -11.43 10.65 -13.65
CA ASP A 80 -12.87 10.89 -13.42
C ASP A 80 -13.79 9.84 -14.07
N ASN A 81 -13.27 9.01 -14.98
CA ASN A 81 -14.08 8.12 -15.83
C ASN A 81 -14.24 6.68 -15.31
N GLU A 82 -13.56 6.30 -14.22
CA GLU A 82 -13.66 4.94 -13.70
C GLU A 82 -14.64 4.83 -12.53
N GLU A 83 -15.47 3.79 -12.49
CA GLU A 83 -16.47 3.56 -11.42
C GLU A 83 -15.84 3.25 -10.05
N TYR A 84 -14.57 2.86 -10.04
CA TYR A 84 -13.83 2.39 -8.87
C TYR A 84 -12.58 3.23 -8.64
N LEU A 85 -12.12 3.32 -7.38
CA LEU A 85 -10.73 3.57 -7.02
C LEU A 85 -10.00 2.23 -7.06
N ILE A 86 -8.85 2.18 -7.70
CA ILE A 86 -8.07 0.97 -7.92
C ILE A 86 -6.79 1.06 -7.10
N PHE A 87 -6.64 0.11 -6.17
CA PHE A 87 -5.40 -0.11 -5.44
C PHE A 87 -4.80 -1.42 -5.92
N GLU A 88 -3.58 -1.38 -6.44
CA GLU A 88 -2.82 -2.61 -6.64
C GLU A 88 -2.16 -2.98 -5.32
N LEU A 89 -2.33 -4.23 -4.90
CA LEU A 89 -1.72 -4.79 -3.71
C LEU A 89 -0.76 -5.88 -4.12
N MET A 90 0.46 -5.80 -3.59
CA MET A 90 1.50 -6.81 -3.76
C MET A 90 1.87 -7.35 -2.40
N PHE A 91 1.81 -8.67 -2.27
CA PHE A 91 2.07 -9.37 -1.02
C PHE A 91 3.26 -10.30 -1.20
N ASN A 92 4.20 -10.21 -0.27
CA ASN A 92 5.36 -11.08 -0.22
C ASN A 92 5.47 -11.70 1.18
N THR A 93 5.58 -13.01 1.24
CA THR A 93 5.81 -13.77 2.47
C THR A 93 6.56 -15.05 2.17
N HIS A 94 7.04 -15.71 3.22
CA HIS A 94 7.64 -17.05 3.14
C HIS A 94 7.01 -18.04 4.11
N SER A 95 5.93 -17.65 4.79
CA SER A 95 5.33 -18.46 5.86
C SER A 95 3.81 -18.42 5.93
N VAL A 96 3.16 -17.51 5.19
CA VAL A 96 1.70 -17.36 5.20
C VAL A 96 1.13 -17.78 3.84
N GLU A 97 0.11 -18.62 3.86
CA GLU A 97 -0.63 -19.03 2.66
C GLU A 97 -1.67 -17.95 2.31
N LEU A 98 -1.56 -17.36 1.13
CA LEU A 98 -2.36 -16.21 0.71
C LEU A 98 -3.44 -16.54 -0.32
N ASP A 99 -3.41 -17.71 -0.98
CA ASP A 99 -4.29 -17.99 -2.13
C ASP A 99 -5.79 -18.01 -1.80
N ASN A 100 -6.14 -18.27 -0.54
CA ASN A 100 -7.53 -18.41 -0.10
C ASN A 100 -8.05 -17.19 0.67
N ILE A 101 -7.28 -16.10 0.69
CA ILE A 101 -7.69 -14.86 1.35
C ILE A 101 -8.43 -13.98 0.35
N ASP A 102 -9.67 -13.62 0.68
CA ASP A 102 -10.35 -12.52 0.02
C ASP A 102 -9.95 -11.21 0.69
N PHE A 103 -9.10 -10.44 0.02
CA PHE A 103 -8.60 -9.18 0.58
C PHE A 103 -9.69 -8.10 0.62
N ALA A 104 -10.78 -8.23 -0.15
CA ALA A 104 -11.90 -7.31 -0.05
C ALA A 104 -12.54 -7.35 1.33
N ASP A 105 -12.70 -8.54 1.92
CA ASP A 105 -13.28 -8.75 3.25
C ASP A 105 -12.40 -8.19 4.40
N LEU A 106 -11.09 -8.06 4.15
CA LEU A 106 -10.14 -7.51 5.10
C LEU A 106 -9.98 -6.00 4.97
N SER A 107 -10.51 -5.41 3.89
CA SER A 107 -10.23 -4.04 3.52
C SER A 107 -11.34 -3.07 3.87
N ASN A 108 -10.95 -1.85 4.21
CA ASN A 108 -11.82 -0.70 4.16
C ASN A 108 -11.04 0.50 3.67
N VAL A 109 -11.74 1.46 3.06
CA VAL A 109 -11.13 2.71 2.60
C VAL A 109 -11.84 3.88 3.25
N LYS A 110 -11.07 4.83 3.77
CA LYS A 110 -11.56 5.99 4.48
C LYS A 110 -10.96 7.28 3.91
N ASN A 111 -11.75 8.34 3.82
CA ASN A 111 -11.22 9.67 3.48
C ASN A 111 -10.98 10.54 4.73
N ASN A 112 -10.32 11.68 4.55
CA ASN A 112 -10.06 12.69 5.59
C ASN A 112 -11.32 13.13 6.35
N ASN A 113 -12.48 13.16 5.69
CA ASN A 113 -13.78 13.53 6.26
C ASN A 113 -14.40 12.44 7.16
N GLY A 114 -13.76 11.27 7.24
CA GLY A 114 -14.24 10.13 8.01
C GLY A 114 -15.33 9.31 7.31
N PHE A 115 -15.58 9.55 6.03
CA PHE A 115 -16.43 8.69 5.21
C PHE A 115 -15.66 7.40 4.89
N THR A 116 -16.34 6.26 5.02
CA THR A 116 -15.73 4.93 4.90
C THR A 116 -16.53 4.06 3.95
N VAL A 117 -15.82 3.35 3.08
CA VAL A 117 -16.30 2.26 2.23
C VAL A 117 -15.78 0.94 2.81
N ASP A 118 -16.70 0.07 3.17
CA ASP A 118 -16.47 -1.22 3.85
C ASP A 118 -17.27 -2.37 3.21
N GLU A 119 -18.03 -2.08 2.15
CA GLU A 119 -18.81 -3.05 1.39
C GLU A 119 -18.70 -2.74 -0.10
N GLY A 120 -18.94 -3.75 -0.95
CA GLY A 120 -18.88 -3.61 -2.40
C GLY A 120 -17.46 -3.43 -2.96
N ILE A 121 -16.45 -3.66 -2.12
CA ILE A 121 -15.04 -3.77 -2.52
C ILE A 121 -14.88 -5.11 -3.26
N ILE A 122 -14.09 -5.11 -4.33
CA ILE A 122 -13.81 -6.29 -5.14
C ILE A 122 -12.31 -6.56 -5.11
N TRP A 123 -11.93 -7.80 -4.83
CA TRP A 123 -10.56 -8.28 -4.98
C TRP A 123 -10.43 -9.10 -6.26
N GLU A 124 -9.49 -8.72 -7.11
CA GLU A 124 -9.14 -9.45 -8.33
C GLU A 124 -7.66 -9.82 -8.26
N LYS A 125 -7.38 -11.07 -7.91
CA LYS A 125 -6.01 -11.60 -8.00
C LYS A 125 -5.58 -11.57 -9.46
N GLU A 126 -4.45 -10.94 -9.73
CA GLU A 126 -3.88 -10.83 -11.07
C GLU A 126 -2.76 -11.85 -11.27
N ASN A 127 -1.77 -11.85 -10.38
CA ASN A 127 -0.57 -12.67 -10.50
C ASN A 127 -0.24 -13.42 -9.20
N GLY A 128 0.62 -14.43 -9.35
CA GLY A 128 1.20 -15.17 -8.23
C GLY A 128 0.32 -16.28 -7.64
N SER A 129 0.92 -17.00 -6.70
CA SER A 129 0.28 -18.09 -5.96
C SER A 129 1.02 -18.36 -4.65
N GLY A 130 0.32 -18.94 -3.67
CA GLY A 130 0.89 -19.30 -2.37
C GLY A 130 1.34 -18.08 -1.56
N HIS A 131 2.62 -17.74 -1.69
CA HIS A 131 3.33 -16.81 -0.79
C HIS A 131 3.73 -15.48 -1.45
N HIS A 132 3.61 -15.37 -2.78
CA HIS A 132 3.83 -14.14 -3.52
C HIS A 132 2.61 -13.96 -4.42
N ILE A 133 1.79 -12.96 -4.14
CA ILE A 133 0.58 -12.67 -4.92
C ILE A 133 0.45 -11.17 -5.16
N SER A 134 -0.13 -10.80 -6.29
CA SER A 134 -0.55 -9.43 -6.54
C SER A 134 -1.95 -9.39 -7.16
N GLY A 135 -2.60 -8.24 -7.06
CA GLY A 135 -3.91 -8.04 -7.64
C GLY A 135 -4.49 -6.68 -7.30
N TYR A 136 -5.72 -6.47 -7.75
CA TYR A 136 -6.40 -5.20 -7.66
C TYR A 136 -7.53 -5.24 -6.66
N LEU A 137 -7.53 -4.25 -5.76
CA LEU A 137 -8.61 -3.94 -4.87
C LEU A 137 -9.40 -2.76 -5.45
N LYS A 138 -10.61 -3.04 -5.94
CA LYS A 138 -11.50 -2.06 -6.58
C LYS A 138 -12.54 -1.59 -5.58
N VAL A 139 -12.57 -0.28 -5.33
CA VAL A 139 -13.39 0.35 -4.29
C VAL A 139 -14.37 1.32 -4.94
N PRO A 140 -15.68 1.20 -4.74
CA PRO A 140 -16.64 2.07 -5.41
C PRO A 140 -16.35 3.56 -5.15
N LYS A 141 -16.25 4.38 -6.21
CA LYS A 141 -16.14 5.84 -6.06
C LYS A 141 -17.40 6.46 -5.48
N LYS A 142 -18.55 5.80 -5.63
CA LYS A 142 -19.82 6.21 -5.04
C LYS A 142 -20.35 5.09 -4.13
N TYR A 143 -20.60 5.41 -2.87
CA TYR A 143 -21.14 4.50 -1.87
C TYR A 143 -22.18 5.20 -1.02
N LYS A 144 -23.34 4.55 -0.79
CA LYS A 144 -24.47 5.12 -0.01
C LYS A 144 -24.83 6.56 -0.45
N GLU A 145 -24.89 6.79 -1.77
CA GLU A 145 -25.17 8.09 -2.41
C GLU A 145 -24.13 9.20 -2.19
N LYS A 146 -22.94 8.88 -1.65
CA LYS A 146 -21.84 9.83 -1.46
C LYS A 146 -20.62 9.45 -2.29
N ASN A 147 -19.91 10.45 -2.80
CA ASN A 147 -18.65 10.23 -3.48
C ASN A 147 -17.54 10.03 -2.43
N MET A 148 -16.64 9.09 -2.72
CA MET A 148 -15.46 8.81 -1.91
C MET A 148 -14.42 9.92 -2.02
N VAL A 149 -14.33 10.50 -3.22
CA VAL A 149 -13.44 11.62 -3.56
C VAL A 149 -14.29 12.78 -4.05
N ASP A 150 -14.03 13.96 -3.50
CA ASP A 150 -14.61 15.25 -3.89
C ASP A 150 -13.58 16.38 -3.66
N GLU A 151 -13.95 17.63 -3.96
CA GLU A 151 -13.08 18.82 -3.80
C GLU A 151 -12.55 19.03 -2.38
N SER A 152 -13.18 18.43 -1.35
CA SER A 152 -12.75 18.54 0.05
C SER A 152 -11.85 17.38 0.49
N THR A 153 -11.64 16.40 -0.39
CA THR A 153 -10.86 15.20 -0.09
C THR A 153 -9.37 15.51 -0.16
N SER A 154 -8.73 15.56 1.02
CA SER A 154 -7.30 15.84 1.15
C SER A 154 -6.47 14.61 1.53
N SER A 155 -7.11 13.46 1.79
CA SER A 155 -6.42 12.20 1.99
C SER A 155 -7.34 11.00 1.80
N ILE A 156 -6.74 9.89 1.37
CA ILE A 156 -7.35 8.56 1.29
C ILE A 156 -6.51 7.57 2.09
N GLU A 157 -7.14 6.76 2.92
CA GLU A 157 -6.54 5.69 3.72
C GLU A 157 -7.13 4.35 3.30
N LEU A 158 -6.29 3.43 2.82
CA LEU A 158 -6.62 2.01 2.73
C LEU A 158 -6.18 1.33 4.02
N GLU A 159 -7.08 0.58 4.64
CA GLU A 159 -6.79 -0.24 5.81
C GLU A 159 -7.03 -1.72 5.51
N ILE A 160 -6.03 -2.57 5.78
CA ILE A 160 -6.13 -4.04 5.72
C ILE A 160 -6.08 -4.58 7.15
N LYS A 161 -7.10 -5.32 7.56
CA LYS A 161 -7.27 -5.85 8.93
C LYS A 161 -6.99 -7.33 9.01
N GLY A 162 -6.37 -7.76 10.11
CA GLY A 162 -6.27 -9.18 10.48
C GLY A 162 -5.35 -10.03 9.62
N LEU A 163 -4.64 -9.46 8.65
CA LEU A 163 -3.68 -10.18 7.82
C LEU A 163 -2.47 -10.60 8.68
N ASP A 164 -2.22 -11.91 8.76
CA ASP A 164 -1.15 -12.50 9.58
C ASP A 164 -1.21 -12.08 11.06
N GLU A 165 -2.42 -12.12 11.65
CA GLU A 165 -2.69 -11.70 13.04
C GLU A 165 -2.37 -10.22 13.35
N ILE A 166 -1.93 -9.44 12.36
CA ILE A 166 -1.72 -8.00 12.48
C ILE A 166 -3.08 -7.31 12.49
N GLN A 167 -3.38 -6.56 13.56
CA GLN A 167 -4.69 -5.95 13.75
C GLN A 167 -5.07 -5.00 12.60
N SER A 168 -4.11 -4.20 12.12
CA SER A 168 -4.34 -3.19 11.10
C SER A 168 -3.05 -2.77 10.41
N ARG A 169 -3.10 -2.68 9.08
CA ARG A 169 -2.09 -2.05 8.21
C ARG A 169 -2.76 -0.88 7.50
N LYS A 170 -2.16 0.30 7.52
CA LYS A 170 -2.75 1.53 6.97
C LYS A 170 -1.82 2.15 5.94
N PHE A 171 -2.36 2.39 4.76
CA PHE A 171 -1.69 3.03 3.62
C PHE A 171 -2.39 4.34 3.35
N ILE A 172 -1.68 5.46 3.49
CA ILE A 172 -2.27 6.80 3.43
C ILE A 172 -1.65 7.59 2.27
N TRP A 173 -2.50 8.09 1.39
CA TRP A 173 -2.16 9.06 0.36
C TRP A 173 -2.75 10.41 0.79
N ASP A 174 -1.88 11.40 0.99
CA ASP A 174 -2.24 12.75 1.41
C ASP A 174 -2.36 13.68 0.21
N GLU A 175 -2.72 14.93 0.46
CA GLU A 175 -3.06 15.92 -0.55
C GLU A 175 -1.97 16.10 -1.61
N GLU A 176 -0.69 16.01 -1.23
CA GLU A 176 0.43 16.09 -2.18
C GLU A 176 0.39 14.92 -3.18
N ALA A 177 0.24 13.70 -2.68
CA ALA A 177 0.05 12.52 -3.51
C ALA A 177 -1.25 12.58 -4.33
N LEU A 178 -2.31 13.18 -3.77
CA LEU A 178 -3.57 13.32 -4.51
C LEU A 178 -3.45 14.32 -5.67
N GLN A 179 -2.70 15.41 -5.48
CA GLN A 179 -2.49 16.46 -6.47
C GLN A 179 -1.53 16.04 -7.58
N SER A 180 -0.49 15.26 -7.28
CA SER A 180 0.48 14.82 -8.31
C SER A 180 -0.12 13.84 -9.32
N LEU A 181 -1.28 13.25 -9.03
CA LEU A 181 -2.06 12.42 -9.96
C LEU A 181 -2.87 13.26 -10.97
N SER A 182 -3.16 14.53 -10.68
CA SER A 182 -4.02 15.39 -11.51
C SER A 182 -3.32 16.11 -12.69
N LYS A 183 -2.02 15.85 -12.90
CA LYS A 183 -1.20 16.49 -13.94
C LYS A 183 -0.86 15.53 -15.07
#